data_AF-A0A0C1MPK8-F1
#
_entry.id   AF-A0A0C1MPK8-F1
#
_cell.length_a   1.000
_cell.length_b   1.000
_cell.length_c   1.000
_cell.angle_alpha   90.00
_cell.angle_beta   90.00
_cell.angle_gamma   90.00
#
_symmetry.space_group_name_H-M   'P 1'
#
loop_
_entity.id
_entity.type
_entity.pdbx_description
1 polymer ?
#
loop_
_entity_poly.entity_id
_entity_poly.type
_entity_poly.pdbx_seq_one_letter_code
_entity_poly.pdbx_strand_id
1 'polypeptide(L)'
;MDEIFKSIKAFLYERSASPLFGAFVISWCAWNYKFIVTLLSSEKLDDKFSKIDTLFDDVAINLYFVVVPFSGEILHGFIAPAIATAFYIYVYPSLAKPVFEHSLKKQKELREIKQAEENNRLLSVEESRKLHTKIAQLQAEFDQDTQDYRSQISSLTETINNLEKDLKEAQGSNSVTPSKFDDINDAEPKEFDESTREKIESLPAGEFQLSDLFTKESWSILDPTLKKSLGKRLKARAERGDFMNVTYKGRGTGNQAIYIKKLNESSNLLDENVASLLANFSGLPDNHGYTSNMLQEEIGENIENIRDAIDRLLELKFIDRLGQNEDGGMLYRLSKDGRKYLIENNLLSNEPA
;
A
#
# COMPACT_ATOMS: atom_id res chain seq x y z
N MET A 1 24.67 16.30 30.30
CA MET A 1 25.19 16.54 28.93
C MET A 1 24.49 15.64 27.92
N ASP A 2 24.48 14.32 28.11
CA ASP A 2 23.85 13.38 27.16
C ASP A 2 22.33 13.50 27.06
N GLU A 3 21.64 13.87 28.13
CA GLU A 3 20.18 14.09 28.12
C GLU A 3 19.78 15.30 27.25
N ILE A 4 20.61 16.35 27.23
CA ILE A 4 20.42 17.52 26.36
C ILE A 4 20.63 17.12 24.89
N PHE A 5 21.64 16.29 24.61
CA PHE A 5 21.84 15.76 23.26
C PHE A 5 20.70 14.84 22.81
N LYS A 6 20.13 14.04 23.71
CA LYS A 6 18.96 13.19 23.41
C LYS A 6 17.69 14.02 23.19
N SER A 7 17.44 15.06 23.98
CA SER A 7 16.27 15.93 23.78
C SER A 7 16.38 16.76 22.50
N ILE A 8 17.58 17.28 22.17
CA ILE A 8 17.84 17.97 20.90
C ILE A 8 17.64 17.01 19.73
N LYS A 9 18.13 15.76 19.80
CA LYS A 9 17.90 14.76 18.75
C LYS A 9 16.43 14.40 18.58
N ALA A 10 15.70 14.17 19.66
CA ALA A 10 14.27 13.85 19.62
C ALA A 10 13.46 15.02 19.03
N PHE A 11 13.78 16.25 19.43
CA PHE A 11 13.15 17.47 18.91
C PHE A 11 13.47 17.72 17.44
N LEU A 12 14.72 17.47 17.01
CA LEU A 12 15.12 17.51 15.61
C LEU A 12 14.40 16.43 14.79
N TYR A 13 14.16 15.24 15.35
CA TYR A 13 13.39 14.19 14.70
C TYR A 13 11.90 14.57 14.57
N GLU A 14 11.27 15.12 15.61
CA GLU A 14 9.87 15.58 15.52
C GLU A 14 9.69 16.78 14.58
N ARG A 15 10.60 17.76 14.60
CA ARG A 15 10.54 18.94 13.71
C ARG A 15 11.17 18.73 12.33
N SER A 16 11.81 17.58 12.07
CA SER A 16 12.25 17.19 10.72
C SER A 16 11.08 17.03 9.73
N ALA A 17 9.83 17.12 10.20
CA ALA A 17 8.64 17.27 9.38
C ALA A 17 8.67 18.48 8.43
N SER A 18 9.52 19.50 8.65
CA SER A 18 9.79 20.55 7.67
C SER A 18 11.30 20.69 7.39
N PRO A 19 11.81 20.00 6.35
CA PRO A 19 13.20 20.14 5.89
C PRO A 19 13.61 21.59 5.62
N LEU A 20 12.64 22.44 5.23
CA LEU A 20 12.84 23.86 4.98
C LEU A 20 13.24 24.63 6.26
N PHE A 21 12.52 24.40 7.36
CA PHE A 21 12.78 25.12 8.61
C PHE A 21 14.13 24.72 9.21
N GLY A 22 14.45 23.41 9.20
CA GLY A 22 15.75 22.92 9.67
C GLY A 22 16.91 23.51 8.87
N ALA A 23 16.83 23.49 7.54
CA ALA A 23 17.84 24.09 6.67
C ALA A 23 17.92 25.61 6.82
N PHE A 24 16.80 26.30 7.10
CA PHE A 24 16.79 27.72 7.41
C PHE A 24 17.52 28.06 8.70
N VAL A 25 17.25 27.36 9.80
CA VAL A 25 17.93 27.60 11.09
C VAL A 25 19.43 27.38 10.96
N ILE A 26 19.86 26.31 10.28
CA ILE A 26 21.29 26.02 10.07
C ILE A 26 21.93 27.11 9.20
N SER A 27 21.28 27.48 8.09
CA SER A 27 21.74 28.56 7.20
C SER A 27 21.85 29.89 7.94
N TRP A 28 20.85 30.21 8.78
CA TRP A 28 20.84 31.41 9.60
C TRP A 28 22.00 31.44 10.59
N CYS A 29 22.25 30.34 11.30
CA CYS A 29 23.38 30.24 12.22
C CYS A 29 24.72 30.35 11.51
N ALA A 30 24.86 29.73 10.33
CA ALA A 30 26.08 29.78 9.54
C ALA A 30 26.35 31.19 8.99
N TRP A 31 25.31 31.86 8.49
CA TRP A 31 25.40 33.22 7.94
C TRP A 31 25.63 34.27 9.03
N ASN A 32 24.92 34.15 10.16
CA ASN A 32 24.99 35.06 11.30
C ASN A 32 25.94 34.53 12.41
N TYR A 33 27.02 33.84 12.04
CA TYR A 33 27.94 33.24 13.02
C TYR A 33 28.55 34.29 13.97
N LYS A 34 28.80 35.53 13.49
CA LYS A 34 29.31 36.64 14.31
C LYS A 34 28.36 37.01 15.43
N PHE A 35 27.05 37.01 15.17
CA PHE A 35 26.05 37.25 16.20
C PHE A 35 26.11 36.19 17.30
N ILE A 36 26.19 34.90 16.92
CA ILE A 36 26.28 33.80 17.89
C ILE A 36 27.56 33.88 18.71
N VAL A 37 28.70 34.17 18.06
CA VAL A 37 29.99 34.33 18.75
C VAL A 37 29.97 35.51 19.71
N THR A 38 29.40 36.66 19.32
CA THR A 38 29.25 37.83 20.19
C THR A 38 28.30 37.55 21.36
N LEU A 39 27.21 36.81 21.14
CA LEU A 39 26.27 36.42 22.19
C LEU A 39 26.95 35.55 23.26
N LEU A 40 27.76 34.58 22.82
CA LEU A 40 28.50 33.63 23.66
C LEU A 40 29.80 34.20 24.25
N SER A 41 30.24 35.38 23.82
CA SER A 41 31.46 36.01 24.37
C SER A 41 31.29 36.36 25.85
N SER A 42 32.37 36.52 26.59
CA SER A 42 32.35 36.94 28.01
C SER A 42 32.35 38.47 28.20
N GLU A 43 32.00 39.22 27.16
CA GLU A 43 31.99 40.70 27.20
C GLU A 43 30.81 41.26 28.04
N LYS A 44 30.94 42.52 28.46
CA LYS A 44 29.88 43.23 29.19
C LYS A 44 28.66 43.41 28.28
N LEU A 45 27.46 43.42 28.89
CA LEU A 45 26.20 43.50 28.16
C LEU A 45 26.14 44.72 27.23
N ASP A 46 26.58 45.88 27.68
CA ASP A 46 26.54 47.12 26.89
C ASP A 46 27.39 47.02 25.61
N ASP A 47 28.62 46.49 25.74
CA ASP A 47 29.52 46.30 24.60
C ASP A 47 28.98 45.27 23.59
N LYS A 48 28.25 44.25 24.07
CA LYS A 48 27.61 43.25 23.21
C LYS A 48 26.50 43.86 22.36
N PHE A 49 25.63 44.67 22.96
CA PHE A 49 24.53 45.29 22.22
C PHE A 49 25.06 46.25 21.15
N SER A 50 26.05 47.09 21.48
CA SER A 50 26.68 47.96 20.48
C SER A 50 27.31 47.17 19.32
N LYS A 51 27.95 46.03 19.60
CA LYS A 51 28.49 45.16 18.54
C LYS A 51 27.40 44.49 17.72
N ILE A 52 26.30 44.08 18.33
CA ILE A 52 25.15 43.49 17.62
C ILE A 52 24.52 44.53 16.70
N ASP A 53 24.33 45.76 17.15
CA ASP A 53 23.75 46.82 16.33
C ASP A 53 24.60 47.07 15.07
N THR A 54 25.93 47.16 15.22
CA THR A 54 26.84 47.30 14.07
C THR A 54 26.89 46.08 13.12
N LEU A 55 26.41 44.91 13.55
CA LEU A 55 26.36 43.73 12.69
C LEU A 55 25.16 43.76 11.74
N PHE A 56 24.13 44.53 12.05
CA PHE A 56 22.89 44.64 11.28
C PHE A 56 22.67 46.04 10.68
N ASP A 57 23.75 46.81 10.51
CA ASP A 57 23.73 48.13 9.88
C ASP A 57 23.06 48.10 8.50
N ASP A 58 22.35 49.19 8.17
CA ASP A 58 21.63 49.33 6.91
C ASP A 58 22.54 49.17 5.70
N VAL A 59 22.09 48.35 4.75
CA VAL A 59 22.83 48.06 3.53
C VAL A 59 22.15 48.72 2.35
N ALA A 60 22.87 49.61 1.67
CA ALA A 60 22.46 50.18 0.41
C ALA A 60 22.99 49.34 -0.74
N ILE A 61 22.09 48.71 -1.51
CA ILE A 61 22.46 47.97 -2.72
C ILE A 61 22.36 48.92 -3.91
N ASN A 62 23.49 49.18 -4.56
CA ASN A 62 23.57 49.96 -5.79
C ASN A 62 23.24 49.08 -7.00
N LEU A 63 22.00 49.15 -7.49
CA LEU A 63 21.59 48.51 -8.75
C LEU A 63 21.70 49.52 -9.89
N TYR A 64 22.90 49.63 -10.46
CA TYR A 64 23.27 50.38 -11.68
C TYR A 64 22.84 51.87 -11.70
N PHE A 65 21.54 52.18 -11.76
CA PHE A 65 20.96 53.52 -11.73
C PHE A 65 20.07 53.81 -10.50
N VAL A 66 19.82 52.83 -9.64
CA VAL A 66 18.94 52.97 -8.47
C VAL A 66 19.63 52.45 -7.22
N VAL A 67 19.67 53.28 -6.19
CA VAL A 67 20.11 52.89 -4.84
C VAL A 67 18.87 52.50 -4.06
N VAL A 68 18.77 51.24 -3.67
CA VAL A 68 17.65 50.77 -2.84
C VAL A 68 18.18 50.54 -1.42
N PRO A 69 17.72 51.33 -0.42
CA PRO A 69 18.07 51.09 0.96
C PRO A 69 17.31 49.87 1.48
N PHE A 70 18.02 48.94 2.09
CA PHE A 70 17.43 47.82 2.82
C PHE A 70 17.85 47.90 4.28
N SER A 71 16.91 47.63 5.18
CA SER A 71 17.26 47.45 6.59
C SER A 71 18.20 46.25 6.72
N GLY A 72 19.37 46.44 7.34
CA GLY A 72 20.37 45.39 7.49
C GLY A 72 19.83 44.18 8.27
N GLU A 73 18.95 44.44 9.23
CA GLU A 73 18.22 43.42 10.01
C GLU A 73 17.45 42.43 9.13
N ILE A 74 16.65 42.91 8.17
CA ILE A 74 15.85 42.05 7.29
C ILE A 74 16.77 41.30 6.31
N LEU A 75 17.80 41.97 5.79
CA LEU A 75 18.69 41.38 4.80
C LEU A 75 19.54 40.25 5.41
N HIS A 76 20.26 40.54 6.49
CA HIS A 76 21.15 39.59 7.16
C HIS A 76 20.38 38.60 8.05
N GLY A 77 19.29 39.05 8.67
CA GLY A 77 18.48 38.24 9.57
C GLY A 77 17.52 37.28 8.86
N PHE A 78 17.04 37.60 7.65
CA PHE A 78 16.04 36.76 6.98
C PHE A 78 16.38 36.45 5.53
N ILE A 79 16.58 37.47 4.69
CA ILE A 79 16.68 37.29 3.23
C ILE A 79 17.91 36.46 2.85
N ALA A 80 19.09 36.80 3.33
CA ALA A 80 20.32 36.12 2.96
C ALA A 80 20.34 34.65 3.45
N PRO A 81 19.99 34.34 4.71
CA PRO A 81 19.78 32.96 5.14
C PRO A 81 18.73 32.20 4.31
N ALA A 82 17.61 32.84 3.96
CA ALA A 82 16.56 32.22 3.15
C ALA A 82 17.04 31.89 1.73
N ILE A 83 17.80 32.79 1.11
CA ILE A 83 18.44 32.55 -0.20
C ILE A 83 19.41 31.38 -0.08
N ALA A 84 20.30 31.38 0.91
CA ALA A 84 21.24 30.28 1.12
C ALA A 84 20.54 28.94 1.36
N THR A 85 19.41 28.94 2.09
CA THR A 85 18.56 27.76 2.26
C THR A 85 17.93 27.31 0.96
N ALA A 86 17.40 28.22 0.14
CA ALA A 86 16.85 27.88 -1.17
C ALA A 86 17.93 27.31 -2.10
N PHE A 87 19.13 27.89 -2.11
CA PHE A 87 20.28 27.33 -2.83
C PHE A 87 20.63 25.92 -2.35
N TYR A 88 20.67 25.71 -1.03
CA TYR A 88 20.97 24.41 -0.46
C TYR A 88 19.87 23.36 -0.75
N ILE A 89 18.60 23.74 -0.80
CA ILE A 89 17.50 22.80 -1.05
C ILE A 89 17.30 22.52 -2.54
N TYR A 90 17.46 23.52 -3.40
CA TYR A 90 17.13 23.38 -4.82
C TYR A 90 18.36 23.20 -5.71
N VAL A 91 19.41 24.00 -5.50
CA VAL A 91 20.59 24.00 -6.38
C VAL A 91 21.52 22.86 -6.02
N TYR A 92 21.79 22.64 -4.73
CA TYR A 92 22.71 21.58 -4.31
C TYR A 92 22.26 20.17 -4.74
N PRO A 93 20.99 19.74 -4.57
CA PRO A 93 20.56 18.43 -5.05
C PRO A 93 20.62 18.28 -6.56
N SER A 94 20.36 19.35 -7.31
CA SER A 94 20.49 19.35 -8.77
C SER A 94 21.93 19.10 -9.21
N LEU A 95 22.91 19.69 -8.53
CA LEU A 95 24.34 19.45 -8.78
C LEU A 95 24.83 18.11 -8.24
N ALA A 96 24.28 17.64 -7.12
CA ALA A 96 24.69 16.40 -6.47
C ALA A 96 24.17 15.15 -7.19
N LYS A 97 22.97 15.21 -7.79
CA LYS A 97 22.33 14.09 -8.49
C LYS A 97 23.25 13.42 -9.54
N PRO A 98 23.86 14.12 -10.52
CA PRO A 98 24.72 13.47 -11.51
C PRO A 98 25.97 12.83 -10.89
N VAL A 99 26.54 13.43 -9.85
CA VAL A 99 27.70 12.88 -9.13
C VAL A 99 27.32 11.59 -8.42
N PHE A 100 26.15 11.57 -7.78
CA PHE A 100 25.64 10.39 -7.10
C PHE A 100 25.29 9.27 -8.09
N GLU A 101 24.65 9.59 -9.21
CA GLU A 101 24.36 8.62 -10.28
C GLU A 101 25.64 8.02 -10.87
N HIS A 102 26.67 8.85 -11.13
CA HIS A 102 27.97 8.39 -11.60
C HIS A 102 28.65 7.47 -10.57
N SER A 103 28.59 7.83 -9.29
CA SER A 103 29.14 7.00 -8.20
C SER A 103 28.45 5.65 -8.10
N LEU A 104 27.11 5.63 -8.13
CA LEU A 104 26.33 4.38 -8.10
C LEU A 104 26.63 3.50 -9.31
N LYS A 105 26.74 4.09 -10.51
CA LYS A 105 27.11 3.35 -11.72
C LYS A 105 28.49 2.71 -11.55
N LYS A 106 29.49 3.45 -11.05
CA LYS A 106 30.83 2.93 -10.80
C LYS A 106 30.86 1.82 -9.74
N GLN A 107 30.08 1.96 -8.67
CA GLN A 107 29.95 0.90 -7.67
C GLN A 107 29.33 -0.37 -8.24
N LYS A 108 28.33 -0.23 -9.12
CA LYS A 108 27.72 -1.36 -9.83
C LYS A 108 28.71 -2.04 -10.77
N GLU A 109 29.42 -1.25 -11.60
CA GLU A 109 30.48 -1.76 -12.49
C GLU A 109 31.56 -2.51 -11.70
N LEU A 110 32.03 -1.96 -10.57
CA LEU A 110 33.02 -2.63 -9.71
C LEU A 110 32.50 -3.93 -9.10
N ARG A 111 31.22 -3.99 -8.71
CA ARG A 111 30.61 -5.24 -8.22
C ARG A 111 30.51 -6.29 -9.32
N GLU A 112 30.13 -5.88 -10.53
CA GLU A 112 30.05 -6.77 -11.68
C GLU A 112 31.44 -7.32 -12.07
N ILE A 113 32.47 -6.47 -12.08
CA ILE A 113 33.86 -6.89 -12.31
C ILE A 113 34.30 -7.86 -11.23
N LYS A 114 34.06 -7.53 -9.96
CA LYS A 114 34.43 -8.39 -8.83
C LYS A 114 33.72 -9.75 -8.90
N GLN A 115 32.43 -9.77 -9.24
CA GLN A 115 31.66 -10.99 -9.38
C GLN A 115 32.13 -11.82 -10.59
N ALA A 116 32.47 -11.18 -11.70
CA ALA A 116 33.06 -11.86 -12.86
C ALA A 116 34.43 -12.47 -12.53
N GLU A 117 35.27 -11.76 -11.78
CA GLU A 117 36.54 -12.30 -11.29
C GLU A 117 36.33 -13.46 -10.31
N GLU A 118 35.39 -13.34 -9.37
CA GLU A 118 35.05 -14.41 -8.42
C GLU A 118 34.51 -15.66 -9.12
N ASN A 119 33.65 -15.50 -10.14
CA ASN A 119 33.13 -16.62 -10.94
C ASN A 119 34.20 -17.30 -11.79
N ASN A 120 35.19 -16.53 -12.27
CA ASN A 120 36.32 -17.07 -13.05
C ASN A 120 37.45 -17.60 -12.15
N ARG A 121 37.42 -17.29 -10.85
CA ARG A 121 38.42 -17.78 -9.89
C ARG A 121 38.11 -19.23 -9.55
N LEU A 122 39.03 -20.12 -9.93
CA LEU A 122 39.04 -21.49 -9.40
C LEU A 122 39.17 -21.44 -7.88
N LEU A 123 38.25 -22.11 -7.18
CA LEU A 123 38.31 -22.27 -5.72
C LEU A 123 39.66 -22.85 -5.34
N SER A 124 40.32 -22.24 -4.35
CA SER A 124 41.49 -22.85 -3.75
C SER A 124 41.12 -24.19 -3.08
N VAL A 125 42.09 -25.08 -2.93
CA VAL A 125 41.88 -26.38 -2.26
C VAL A 125 41.31 -26.20 -0.85
N GLU A 126 41.72 -25.16 -0.12
CA GLU A 126 41.20 -24.85 1.21
C GLU A 126 39.75 -24.36 1.18
N GLU A 127 39.39 -23.48 0.25
CA GLU A 127 38.02 -22.99 0.09
C GLU A 127 37.09 -24.12 -0.33
N SER A 128 37.53 -25.00 -1.24
CA SER A 128 36.80 -26.21 -1.64
C SER A 128 36.59 -27.15 -0.45
N ARG A 129 37.62 -27.41 0.36
CA ARG A 129 37.49 -28.22 1.59
C ARG A 129 36.48 -27.62 2.57
N LYS A 130 36.56 -26.30 2.82
CA LYS A 130 35.60 -25.59 3.69
C LYS A 130 34.18 -25.67 3.15
N LEU A 131 33.99 -25.53 1.83
CA LEU A 131 32.69 -25.66 1.19
C LEU A 131 32.12 -27.07 1.37
N HIS A 132 32.93 -28.11 1.15
CA HIS A 132 32.52 -29.49 1.39
C HIS A 132 32.16 -29.75 2.86
N THR A 133 32.93 -29.21 3.82
CA THR A 133 32.60 -29.31 5.24
C THR A 133 31.26 -28.64 5.55
N LYS A 134 30.99 -27.45 5.00
CA LYS A 134 29.69 -26.79 5.18
C LYS A 134 28.54 -27.57 4.56
N ILE A 135 28.72 -28.13 3.37
CA ILE A 135 27.69 -28.97 2.74
C ILE A 135 27.40 -30.20 3.61
N ALA A 136 28.44 -30.86 4.13
CA ALA A 136 28.28 -32.01 5.01
C ALA A 136 27.58 -31.64 6.34
N GLN A 137 27.90 -30.47 6.92
CA GLN A 137 27.21 -29.95 8.11
C GLN A 137 25.73 -29.68 7.83
N LEU A 138 25.43 -29.02 6.72
CA LEU A 138 24.06 -28.69 6.33
C LEU A 138 23.23 -29.97 6.09
N GLN A 139 23.83 -30.99 5.48
CA GLN A 139 23.20 -32.30 5.31
C GLN A 139 22.91 -32.98 6.65
N ALA A 140 23.86 -32.95 7.58
CA ALA A 140 23.67 -33.51 8.91
C ALA A 140 22.55 -32.78 9.69
N GLU A 141 22.48 -31.45 9.59
CA GLU A 141 21.39 -30.64 10.17
C GLU A 141 20.03 -31.02 9.56
N PHE A 142 19.94 -31.15 8.23
CA PHE A 142 18.71 -31.57 7.57
C PHE A 142 18.26 -32.99 7.94
N ASP A 143 19.20 -33.92 8.07
CA ASP A 143 18.91 -35.28 8.50
C ASP A 143 18.39 -35.30 9.94
N GLN A 144 18.98 -34.49 10.82
CA GLN A 144 18.51 -34.32 12.19
C GLN A 144 17.11 -33.72 12.25
N ASP A 145 16.86 -32.61 11.55
CA ASP A 145 15.54 -31.99 11.47
C ASP A 145 14.48 -32.98 10.95
N THR A 146 14.84 -33.78 9.95
CA THR A 146 13.94 -34.81 9.40
C THR A 146 13.63 -35.91 10.42
N GLN A 147 14.60 -36.31 11.23
CA GLN A 147 14.38 -37.26 12.32
C GLN A 147 13.47 -36.67 13.40
N ASP A 148 13.71 -35.43 13.80
CA ASP A 148 12.92 -34.72 14.81
C ASP A 148 11.46 -34.56 14.36
N TYR A 149 11.23 -34.20 13.10
CA TYR A 149 9.88 -34.13 12.54
C TYR A 149 9.21 -35.51 12.47
N ARG A 150 9.94 -36.58 12.15
CA ARG A 150 9.39 -37.95 12.16
C ARG A 150 9.01 -38.41 13.56
N SER A 151 9.82 -38.11 14.58
CA SER A 151 9.47 -38.44 15.96
C SER A 151 8.24 -37.65 16.43
N GLN A 152 8.15 -36.37 16.07
CA GLN A 152 6.96 -35.56 16.37
C GLN A 152 5.70 -36.13 15.71
N ILE A 153 5.76 -36.47 14.42
CA ILE A 153 4.63 -37.09 13.72
C ILE A 153 4.24 -38.41 14.41
N SER A 154 5.19 -39.28 14.74
CA SER A 154 4.91 -40.55 15.44
C SER A 154 4.21 -40.31 16.78
N SER A 155 4.69 -39.36 17.59
CA SER A 155 4.08 -39.03 18.88
C SER A 155 2.67 -38.46 18.73
N LEU A 156 2.46 -37.58 17.74
CA LEU A 156 1.15 -37.00 17.46
C LEU A 156 0.17 -38.08 16.98
N THR A 157 0.58 -38.98 16.10
CA THR A 157 -0.25 -40.10 15.65
C THR A 157 -0.63 -41.01 16.81
N GLU A 158 0.29 -41.28 17.74
CA GLU A 158 -0.02 -42.06 18.95
C GLU A 158 -1.05 -41.34 19.84
N THR A 159 -0.89 -40.03 20.04
CA THR A 159 -1.88 -39.25 20.81
C THR A 159 -3.26 -39.23 20.14
N ILE A 160 -3.33 -39.10 18.81
CA ILE A 160 -4.58 -39.16 18.06
C ILE A 160 -5.24 -40.53 18.24
N ASN A 161 -4.49 -41.63 18.07
CA ASN A 161 -5.01 -42.98 18.24
C ASN A 161 -5.54 -43.22 19.66
N ASN A 162 -4.85 -42.71 20.68
CA ASN A 162 -5.30 -42.81 22.07
C ASN A 162 -6.58 -42.00 22.30
N LEU A 163 -6.65 -40.76 21.81
CA LEU A 163 -7.84 -39.91 21.91
C LEU A 163 -9.04 -40.49 21.16
N GLU A 164 -8.83 -41.08 19.97
CA GLU A 164 -9.89 -41.77 19.23
C GLU A 164 -10.43 -42.99 19.98
N LYS A 165 -9.55 -43.73 20.66
CA LYS A 165 -9.94 -44.85 21.51
C LYS A 165 -10.77 -44.37 22.70
N ASP A 166 -10.31 -43.34 23.39
CA ASP A 166 -11.02 -42.73 24.53
C ASP A 166 -12.39 -42.18 24.12
N LEU A 167 -12.47 -41.55 22.93
CA LEU A 167 -13.73 -41.06 22.36
C LEU A 167 -14.70 -42.20 22.04
N LYS A 168 -14.22 -43.30 21.44
CA LYS A 168 -15.06 -44.48 21.16
C LYS A 168 -15.57 -45.13 22.45
N GLU A 169 -14.75 -45.18 23.49
CA GLU A 169 -15.15 -45.68 24.82
C GLU A 169 -16.19 -44.75 25.49
N ALA A 170 -16.05 -43.43 25.34
CA ALA A 170 -17.00 -42.44 25.85
C ALA A 170 -18.33 -42.38 25.07
N GLN A 171 -18.30 -42.64 23.75
CA GLN A 171 -19.46 -42.59 22.86
C GLN A 171 -20.32 -43.86 22.88
N GLY A 172 -19.91 -44.92 23.58
CA GLY A 172 -20.70 -46.13 23.81
C GLY A 172 -22.00 -45.95 24.62
N SER A 173 -22.37 -44.72 25.00
CA SER A 173 -23.54 -44.43 25.85
C SER A 173 -24.58 -43.46 25.28
N ASN A 174 -24.37 -42.79 24.14
CA ASN A 174 -25.40 -41.87 23.62
C ASN A 174 -25.38 -41.82 22.08
N SER A 175 -26.32 -42.54 21.47
CA SER A 175 -26.64 -42.39 20.05
C SER A 175 -27.37 -41.06 19.83
N VAL A 176 -26.61 -40.01 19.57
CA VAL A 176 -27.16 -38.76 19.01
C VAL A 176 -27.31 -38.97 17.51
N THR A 177 -28.55 -38.82 17.05
CA THR A 177 -28.96 -38.90 15.66
C THR A 177 -28.17 -37.90 14.81
N PRO A 178 -27.49 -38.34 13.73
CA PRO A 178 -26.67 -37.44 12.92
C PRO A 178 -27.54 -36.41 12.22
N SER A 179 -27.19 -35.16 12.45
CA SER A 179 -27.72 -34.02 11.71
C SER A 179 -27.30 -34.15 10.25
N LYS A 180 -28.19 -33.79 9.33
CA LYS A 180 -28.03 -33.85 7.87
C LYS A 180 -26.89 -32.96 7.31
N PHE A 181 -26.01 -32.46 8.18
CA PHE A 181 -24.98 -31.44 7.91
C PHE A 181 -23.55 -31.89 8.26
N ASP A 182 -23.34 -33.13 8.72
CA ASP A 182 -22.00 -33.64 9.07
C ASP A 182 -21.24 -34.28 7.88
N ASP A 183 -21.88 -34.41 6.71
CA ASP A 183 -21.32 -35.02 5.49
C ASP A 183 -20.77 -33.99 4.47
N ILE A 184 -20.15 -32.90 4.94
CA ILE A 184 -19.52 -31.90 4.05
C ILE A 184 -18.31 -32.47 3.29
N ASN A 185 -17.76 -33.61 3.73
CA ASN A 185 -16.67 -34.27 3.00
C ASN A 185 -17.09 -34.80 1.62
N ASP A 186 -18.38 -35.08 1.41
CA ASP A 186 -18.92 -35.61 0.14
C ASP A 186 -19.87 -34.64 -0.61
N ALA A 187 -20.11 -33.44 -0.06
CA ALA A 187 -20.96 -32.44 -0.71
C ALA A 187 -20.36 -32.00 -2.06
N GLU A 188 -21.17 -32.08 -3.12
CA GLU A 188 -20.74 -31.63 -4.45
C GLU A 188 -20.26 -30.18 -4.38
N PRO A 189 -19.21 -29.81 -5.13
CA PRO A 189 -18.64 -28.45 -5.10
C PRO A 189 -19.68 -27.33 -5.24
N LYS A 190 -20.79 -27.55 -5.95
CA LYS A 190 -21.83 -26.54 -6.16
C LYS A 190 -22.62 -26.21 -4.89
N GLU A 191 -23.00 -27.21 -4.10
CA GLU A 191 -23.78 -27.02 -2.87
C GLU A 191 -22.99 -26.23 -1.83
N PHE A 192 -21.68 -26.48 -1.76
CA PHE A 192 -20.78 -25.69 -0.93
C PHE A 192 -20.75 -24.21 -1.36
N ASP A 193 -20.70 -23.93 -2.67
CA ASP A 193 -20.64 -22.56 -3.18
C ASP A 193 -21.94 -21.80 -2.91
N GLU A 194 -23.10 -22.43 -3.08
CA GLU A 194 -24.40 -21.81 -2.80
C GLU A 194 -24.58 -21.52 -1.31
N SER A 195 -24.27 -22.48 -0.44
CA SER A 195 -24.34 -22.27 1.01
C SER A 195 -23.35 -21.22 1.51
N THR A 196 -22.15 -21.16 0.92
CA THR A 196 -21.15 -20.13 1.23
C THR A 196 -21.66 -18.74 0.84
N ARG A 197 -22.30 -18.63 -0.33
CA ARG A 197 -22.88 -17.36 -0.80
C ARG A 197 -23.98 -16.87 0.15
N GLU A 198 -24.95 -17.71 0.49
CA GLU A 198 -26.07 -17.35 1.37
C GLU A 198 -25.58 -16.87 2.75
N LYS A 199 -24.55 -17.54 3.30
CA LYS A 199 -23.94 -17.13 4.57
C LYS A 199 -23.18 -15.81 4.48
N ILE A 200 -22.43 -15.60 3.41
CA ILE A 200 -21.75 -14.32 3.19
C ILE A 200 -22.76 -13.18 3.04
N GLU A 201 -23.88 -13.41 2.35
CA GLU A 201 -24.95 -12.42 2.17
C GLU A 201 -25.63 -12.05 3.49
N SER A 202 -25.81 -13.00 4.41
CA SER A 202 -26.39 -12.76 5.73
C SER A 202 -25.45 -12.12 6.76
N LEU A 203 -24.12 -12.15 6.55
CA LEU A 203 -23.18 -11.49 7.46
C LEU A 203 -23.32 -9.95 7.45
N PRO A 204 -23.13 -9.26 8.59
CA PRO A 204 -23.05 -7.80 8.60
C PRO A 204 -21.81 -7.30 7.85
N ALA A 205 -21.82 -6.02 7.46
CA ALA A 205 -20.62 -5.39 6.92
C ALA A 205 -19.50 -5.35 7.97
N GLY A 206 -18.26 -5.55 7.53
CA GLY A 206 -17.10 -5.63 8.40
C GLY A 206 -16.10 -6.69 7.98
N GLU A 207 -15.18 -7.00 8.88
CA GLU A 207 -14.19 -8.06 8.68
C GLU A 207 -14.73 -9.41 9.12
N PHE A 208 -14.51 -10.43 8.30
CA PHE A 208 -14.83 -11.82 8.62
C PHE A 208 -13.75 -12.77 8.11
N GLN A 209 -13.68 -13.94 8.72
CA GLN A 209 -12.80 -15.04 8.36
C GLN A 209 -13.63 -16.23 7.87
N LEU A 210 -12.96 -17.20 7.24
CA LEU A 210 -13.63 -18.43 6.78
C LEU A 210 -14.34 -19.16 7.93
N SER A 211 -13.76 -19.14 9.13
CA SER A 211 -14.36 -19.75 10.33
C SER A 211 -15.72 -19.17 10.70
N ASP A 212 -15.96 -17.91 10.38
CA ASP A 212 -17.21 -17.21 10.73
C ASP A 212 -18.39 -17.68 9.87
N LEU A 213 -18.13 -18.38 8.76
CA LEU A 213 -19.13 -19.02 7.91
C LEU A 213 -19.58 -20.39 8.44
N PHE A 214 -19.02 -20.85 9.55
CA PHE A 214 -19.33 -22.14 10.15
C PHE A 214 -19.73 -21.97 11.61
N THR A 215 -20.48 -22.94 12.14
CA THR A 215 -20.67 -23.01 13.59
C THR A 215 -19.35 -23.39 14.26
N LYS A 216 -19.13 -22.98 15.52
CA LYS A 216 -17.88 -23.31 16.24
C LYS A 216 -17.61 -24.82 16.28
N GLU A 217 -18.65 -25.62 16.43
CA GLU A 217 -18.58 -27.09 16.44
C GLU A 217 -18.15 -27.64 15.08
N SER A 218 -18.86 -27.29 13.99
CA SER A 218 -18.52 -27.76 12.64
C SER A 218 -17.12 -27.31 12.19
N TRP A 219 -16.73 -26.08 12.53
CA TRP A 219 -15.37 -25.59 12.25
C TRP A 219 -14.30 -26.36 13.01
N SER A 220 -14.55 -26.73 14.27
CA SER A 220 -13.56 -27.46 15.07
C SER A 220 -13.29 -28.87 14.55
N ILE A 221 -14.31 -29.54 14.02
CA ILE A 221 -14.26 -30.93 13.53
C ILE A 221 -13.63 -31.03 12.12
N LEU A 222 -13.68 -29.95 11.33
CA LEU A 222 -13.13 -29.93 9.96
C LEU A 222 -11.62 -30.21 9.91
N ASP A 223 -11.23 -31.13 9.02
CA ASP A 223 -9.84 -31.48 8.77
C ASP A 223 -8.99 -30.25 8.32
N PRO A 224 -7.74 -30.09 8.80
CA PRO A 224 -6.89 -28.96 8.42
C PRO A 224 -6.63 -28.82 6.91
N THR A 225 -6.54 -29.93 6.17
CA THR A 225 -6.35 -29.89 4.71
C THR A 225 -7.60 -29.39 4.00
N LEU A 226 -8.79 -29.76 4.49
CA LEU A 226 -10.07 -29.27 4.00
C LEU A 226 -10.25 -27.78 4.32
N LYS A 227 -9.94 -27.34 5.55
CA LYS A 227 -9.91 -25.91 5.91
C LYS A 227 -9.04 -25.09 4.95
N LYS A 228 -7.87 -25.64 4.57
CA LYS A 228 -6.95 -25.01 3.62
C LYS A 228 -7.51 -24.99 2.20
N SER A 229 -8.17 -26.06 1.74
CA SER A 229 -8.76 -26.11 0.40
C SER A 229 -9.97 -25.17 0.28
N LEU A 230 -10.85 -25.13 1.29
CA LEU A 230 -11.96 -24.19 1.39
C LEU A 230 -11.48 -22.74 1.43
N GLY A 231 -10.41 -22.45 2.18
CA GLY A 231 -9.80 -21.11 2.22
C GLY A 231 -9.25 -20.67 0.87
N LYS A 232 -8.56 -21.57 0.15
CA LYS A 232 -8.10 -21.30 -1.23
C LYS A 232 -9.27 -21.05 -2.17
N ARG A 233 -10.33 -21.84 -2.07
CA ARG A 233 -11.53 -21.72 -2.91
C ARG A 233 -12.26 -20.40 -2.65
N LEU A 234 -12.53 -20.06 -1.39
CA LEU A 234 -13.17 -18.80 -1.01
C LEU A 234 -12.33 -17.61 -1.49
N LYS A 235 -11.01 -17.67 -1.31
CA LYS A 235 -10.09 -16.64 -1.80
C LYS A 235 -10.19 -16.45 -3.32
N ALA A 236 -10.09 -17.54 -4.09
CA ALA A 236 -10.18 -17.46 -5.55
C ALA A 236 -11.53 -16.92 -6.03
N ARG A 237 -12.63 -17.29 -5.37
CA ARG A 237 -13.99 -16.79 -5.64
C ARG A 237 -14.11 -15.29 -5.34
N ALA A 238 -13.62 -14.84 -4.18
CA ALA A 238 -13.62 -13.42 -3.81
C ALA A 238 -12.75 -12.57 -4.76
N GLU A 239 -11.57 -13.08 -5.16
CA GLU A 239 -10.69 -12.40 -6.12
C GLU A 239 -11.28 -12.34 -7.54
N ARG A 240 -12.12 -13.33 -7.92
CA ARG A 240 -12.90 -13.30 -9.17
C ARG A 240 -14.12 -12.37 -9.12
N GLY A 241 -14.52 -11.90 -7.94
CA GLY A 241 -15.70 -11.07 -7.76
C GLY A 241 -17.02 -11.87 -7.66
N ASP A 242 -16.96 -13.17 -7.35
CA ASP A 242 -18.16 -14.01 -7.26
C ASP A 242 -19.02 -13.70 -6.01
N PHE A 243 -18.47 -12.95 -5.05
CA PHE A 243 -19.16 -12.46 -3.86
C PHE A 243 -19.22 -10.94 -3.89
N MET A 244 -20.45 -10.45 -3.95
CA MET A 244 -20.79 -9.03 -3.93
C MET A 244 -20.21 -8.33 -2.69
N ASN A 245 -19.50 -7.22 -2.90
CA ASN A 245 -18.92 -6.38 -1.84
C ASN A 245 -17.89 -7.06 -0.93
N VAL A 246 -17.37 -8.23 -1.29
CA VAL A 246 -16.34 -8.92 -0.49
C VAL A 246 -14.97 -8.73 -1.13
N THR A 247 -14.01 -8.27 -0.33
CA THR A 247 -12.60 -8.11 -0.76
C THR A 247 -11.66 -8.80 0.20
N TYR A 248 -10.61 -9.43 -0.34
CA TYR A 248 -9.54 -10.02 0.49
C TYR A 248 -8.65 -8.90 1.07
N LYS A 249 -8.51 -8.87 2.40
CA LYS A 249 -7.72 -7.86 3.12
C LYS A 249 -6.29 -8.34 3.41
N GLY A 250 -6.13 -9.61 3.76
CA GLY A 250 -4.83 -10.13 4.21
C GLY A 250 -4.94 -11.42 5.02
N ARG A 251 -3.92 -11.68 5.86
CA ARG A 251 -3.92 -12.82 6.79
C ARG A 251 -4.12 -12.35 8.22
N GLY A 252 -4.99 -13.05 8.95
CA GLY A 252 -5.28 -12.83 10.36
C GLY A 252 -4.54 -13.81 11.28
N THR A 253 -5.04 -13.87 12.50
CA THR A 253 -4.60 -14.82 13.53
C THR A 253 -4.76 -16.26 13.04
N GLY A 254 -3.74 -17.10 13.28
CA GLY A 254 -3.76 -18.50 12.82
C GLY A 254 -3.60 -18.66 11.31
N ASN A 255 -3.04 -17.66 10.61
CA ASN A 255 -2.77 -17.69 9.17
C ASN A 255 -4.03 -17.83 8.29
N GLN A 256 -5.21 -17.54 8.84
CA GLN A 256 -6.47 -17.53 8.11
C GLN A 256 -6.60 -16.26 7.26
N ALA A 257 -7.28 -16.34 6.12
CA ALA A 257 -7.57 -15.17 5.30
C ALA A 257 -8.64 -14.29 5.97
N ILE A 258 -8.41 -12.98 6.01
CA ILE A 258 -9.40 -11.98 6.42
C ILE A 258 -10.01 -11.37 5.17
N TYR A 259 -11.33 -11.31 5.16
CA TYR A 259 -12.13 -10.67 4.12
C TYR A 259 -12.86 -9.47 4.72
N ILE A 260 -13.07 -8.43 3.93
CA ILE A 260 -13.93 -7.30 4.28
C ILE A 260 -15.18 -7.38 3.41
N LYS A 261 -16.34 -7.50 4.05
CA LYS A 261 -17.63 -7.23 3.43
C LYS A 261 -17.94 -5.74 3.59
N LYS A 262 -17.96 -4.99 2.49
CA LYS A 262 -18.39 -3.60 2.51
C LYS A 262 -19.91 -3.53 2.65
N LEU A 263 -20.39 -2.49 3.34
CA LEU A 263 -21.82 -2.19 3.36
C LEU A 263 -22.24 -1.97 1.90
N ASN A 264 -23.42 -2.47 1.53
CA ASN A 264 -23.98 -2.31 0.20
C ASN A 264 -24.44 -0.86 0.01
N GLU A 265 -23.50 0.09 0.06
CA GLU A 265 -23.74 1.52 -0.20
C GLU A 265 -23.96 1.76 -1.70
N SER A 266 -23.52 0.82 -2.55
CA SER A 266 -23.56 0.89 -4.01
C SER A 266 -24.97 0.91 -4.59
N SER A 267 -25.98 0.35 -3.91
CA SER A 267 -27.32 0.26 -4.49
C SER A 267 -28.07 1.60 -4.56
N ASN A 268 -27.50 2.69 -4.00
CA ASN A 268 -28.07 4.04 -4.06
C ASN A 268 -27.06 5.12 -4.49
N LEU A 269 -25.87 4.76 -4.97
CA LEU A 269 -24.87 5.77 -5.37
C LEU A 269 -25.26 6.50 -6.66
N LEU A 270 -25.97 5.81 -7.56
CA LEU A 270 -26.46 6.39 -8.81
C LEU A 270 -27.98 6.48 -8.75
N ASP A 271 -28.52 7.62 -9.17
CA ASP A 271 -29.91 7.70 -9.56
C ASP A 271 -30.17 6.80 -10.79
N GLU A 272 -31.43 6.42 -11.01
CA GLU A 272 -31.82 5.49 -12.09
C GLU A 272 -31.37 5.99 -13.48
N ASN A 273 -31.35 7.31 -13.65
CA ASN A 273 -30.93 7.97 -14.89
C ASN A 273 -29.42 7.87 -15.14
N VAL A 274 -28.58 8.04 -14.11
CA VAL A 274 -27.13 7.88 -14.26
C VAL A 274 -26.75 6.41 -14.39
N ALA A 275 -27.49 5.51 -13.73
CA ALA A 275 -27.30 4.07 -13.87
C ALA A 275 -27.63 3.57 -15.28
N SER A 276 -28.74 4.03 -15.88
CA SER A 276 -29.10 3.71 -17.26
C SER A 276 -28.09 4.29 -18.27
N LEU A 277 -27.64 5.53 -18.05
CA LEU A 277 -26.58 6.14 -18.86
C LEU A 277 -25.27 5.35 -18.79
N LEU A 278 -24.89 4.83 -17.62
CA LEU A 278 -23.71 3.99 -17.44
C LEU A 278 -23.85 2.65 -18.19
N ALA A 279 -25.05 2.06 -18.22
CA ALA A 279 -25.30 0.78 -18.90
C ALA A 279 -25.07 0.87 -20.42
N ASN A 280 -25.37 2.01 -21.04
CA ASN A 280 -25.13 2.24 -22.47
C ASN A 280 -23.64 2.13 -22.84
N PHE A 281 -22.72 2.43 -21.91
CA PHE A 281 -21.29 2.26 -22.16
C PHE A 281 -20.81 0.79 -22.23
N SER A 282 -21.62 -0.18 -21.79
CA SER A 282 -21.22 -1.60 -21.75
C SER A 282 -21.19 -2.28 -23.13
N GLY A 283 -21.92 -1.74 -24.11
CA GLY A 283 -21.97 -2.27 -25.48
C GLY A 283 -20.74 -1.94 -26.34
N LEU A 284 -19.88 -1.03 -25.88
CA LEU A 284 -18.76 -0.55 -26.68
C LEU A 284 -17.48 -1.40 -26.54
N PRO A 285 -16.73 -1.63 -27.64
CA PRO A 285 -15.38 -2.17 -27.58
C PRO A 285 -14.43 -1.25 -26.78
N ASP A 286 -13.43 -1.81 -26.10
CA ASP A 286 -12.50 -1.11 -25.18
C ASP A 286 -11.78 0.14 -25.77
N ASN A 287 -11.71 0.24 -27.10
CA ASN A 287 -11.06 1.33 -27.83
C ASN A 287 -12.03 2.37 -28.41
N HIS A 288 -13.34 2.22 -28.18
CA HIS A 288 -14.35 3.17 -28.61
C HIS A 288 -14.88 3.93 -27.39
N GLY A 289 -15.29 5.17 -27.61
CA GLY A 289 -15.92 5.99 -26.59
C GLY A 289 -17.12 6.72 -27.16
N TYR A 290 -18.01 7.14 -26.27
CA TYR A 290 -19.13 8.00 -26.64
C TYR A 290 -18.77 9.47 -26.43
N THR A 291 -19.27 10.32 -27.32
CA THR A 291 -19.36 11.76 -27.05
C THR A 291 -20.69 12.07 -26.35
N SER A 292 -20.79 13.23 -25.69
CA SER A 292 -22.05 13.66 -25.08
C SER A 292 -23.20 13.76 -26.08
N ASN A 293 -22.91 14.09 -27.35
CA ASN A 293 -23.92 14.22 -28.40
C ASN A 293 -24.42 12.85 -28.87
N MET A 294 -23.53 11.86 -28.98
CA MET A 294 -23.93 10.48 -29.32
C MET A 294 -24.85 9.89 -28.26
N LEU A 295 -24.53 10.12 -26.97
CA LEU A 295 -25.40 9.69 -25.87
C LEU A 295 -26.75 10.42 -25.89
N GLN A 296 -26.78 11.68 -26.33
CA GLN A 296 -28.01 12.44 -26.48
C GLN A 296 -28.93 11.84 -27.54
N GLU A 297 -28.37 11.47 -28.69
CA GLU A 297 -29.12 10.84 -29.78
C GLU A 297 -29.64 9.45 -29.38
N GLU A 298 -28.84 8.68 -28.63
CA GLU A 298 -29.21 7.32 -28.21
C GLU A 298 -30.24 7.30 -27.07
N ILE A 299 -30.12 8.20 -26.09
CA ILE A 299 -30.97 8.22 -24.90
C ILE A 299 -32.22 9.10 -25.10
N GLY A 300 -32.14 10.12 -25.97
CA GLY A 300 -33.24 11.07 -26.20
C GLY A 300 -33.45 12.08 -25.06
N GLU A 301 -32.47 12.24 -24.16
CA GLU A 301 -32.51 13.15 -23.02
C GLU A 301 -31.93 14.53 -23.34
N ASN A 302 -32.13 15.50 -22.44
CA ASN A 302 -31.50 16.82 -22.58
C ASN A 302 -29.97 16.72 -22.42
N ILE A 303 -29.21 17.37 -23.32
CA ILE A 303 -27.74 17.40 -23.30
C ILE A 303 -27.15 17.89 -21.97
N GLU A 304 -27.84 18.80 -21.27
CA GLU A 304 -27.39 19.29 -19.95
C GLU A 304 -27.46 18.18 -18.90
N ASN A 305 -28.56 17.41 -18.86
CA ASN A 305 -28.71 16.26 -17.95
C ASN A 305 -27.64 15.20 -18.22
N ILE A 306 -27.32 14.96 -19.49
CA ILE A 306 -26.29 14.00 -19.90
C ILE A 306 -24.90 14.47 -19.46
N ARG A 307 -24.59 15.75 -19.60
CA ARG A 307 -23.31 16.30 -19.15
C ARG A 307 -23.17 16.21 -17.63
N ASP A 308 -24.20 16.54 -16.88
CA ASP A 308 -24.23 16.41 -15.42
C ASP A 308 -24.04 14.95 -14.99
N ALA A 309 -24.70 14.01 -15.68
CA ALA A 309 -24.54 12.58 -15.43
C ALA A 309 -23.11 12.08 -15.73
N ILE A 310 -22.52 12.52 -16.85
CA ILE A 310 -21.14 12.21 -17.22
C ILE A 310 -20.16 12.75 -16.16
N ASP A 311 -20.34 13.98 -15.70
CA ASP A 311 -19.47 14.58 -14.68
C ASP A 311 -19.52 13.81 -13.37
N ARG A 312 -20.72 13.37 -12.93
CA ARG A 312 -20.86 12.48 -11.77
C ARG A 312 -20.17 11.13 -11.97
N LEU A 313 -20.33 10.52 -13.14
CA LEU A 313 -19.67 9.24 -13.45
C LEU A 313 -18.14 9.36 -13.51
N LEU A 314 -17.61 10.50 -13.96
CA LEU A 314 -16.18 10.80 -13.93
C LEU A 314 -15.68 11.00 -12.49
N GLU A 315 -16.43 11.71 -11.66
CA GLU A 315 -16.11 11.91 -10.24
C GLU A 315 -16.04 10.58 -9.49
N LEU A 316 -16.99 9.68 -9.77
CA LEU A 316 -17.04 8.32 -9.24
C LEU A 316 -16.03 7.36 -9.90
N LYS A 317 -15.32 7.80 -10.94
CA LYS A 317 -14.36 7.00 -11.74
C LYS A 317 -14.99 5.78 -12.40
N PHE A 318 -16.28 5.81 -12.72
CA PHE A 318 -16.94 4.74 -13.48
C PHE A 318 -16.70 4.86 -14.98
N ILE A 319 -16.34 6.04 -15.47
CA ILE A 319 -15.90 6.28 -16.84
C ILE A 319 -14.57 7.04 -16.86
N ASP A 320 -13.81 6.89 -17.94
CA ASP A 320 -12.54 7.58 -18.19
C ASP A 320 -12.63 8.47 -19.43
N ARG A 321 -11.84 9.55 -19.47
CA ARG A 321 -11.65 10.39 -20.67
C ARG A 321 -10.64 9.72 -21.60
N LEU A 322 -11.02 9.44 -22.85
CA LEU A 322 -10.18 8.78 -23.85
C LEU A 322 -9.43 9.78 -24.74
N GLY A 323 -10.03 10.94 -25.04
CA GLY A 323 -9.46 11.95 -25.93
C GLY A 323 -10.53 12.87 -26.51
N GLN A 324 -10.22 13.52 -27.63
CA GLN A 324 -11.18 14.27 -28.45
C GLN A 324 -11.34 13.58 -29.80
N ASN A 325 -12.55 13.61 -30.37
CA ASN A 325 -12.79 13.19 -31.74
C ASN A 325 -12.36 14.29 -32.75
N GLU A 326 -12.51 14.03 -34.05
CA GLU A 326 -12.15 14.99 -35.11
C GLU A 326 -12.93 16.31 -35.03
N ASP A 327 -14.15 16.27 -34.48
CA ASP A 327 -15.00 17.45 -34.27
C ASP A 327 -14.71 18.20 -32.95
N GLY A 328 -13.71 17.75 -32.17
CA GLY A 328 -13.32 18.34 -30.88
C GLY A 328 -14.18 17.93 -29.68
N GLY A 329 -15.14 17.03 -29.86
CA GLY A 329 -15.94 16.44 -28.79
C GLY A 329 -15.14 15.45 -27.93
N MET A 330 -15.25 15.57 -26.60
CA MET A 330 -14.59 14.65 -25.67
C MET A 330 -15.20 13.24 -25.73
N LEU A 331 -14.34 12.23 -25.83
CA LEU A 331 -14.71 10.81 -25.82
C LEU A 331 -14.58 10.24 -24.41
N TYR A 332 -15.60 9.51 -23.98
CA TYR A 332 -15.65 8.83 -22.69
C TYR A 332 -15.74 7.31 -22.89
N ARG A 333 -15.09 6.53 -22.03
CA ARG A 333 -15.18 5.07 -22.04
C ARG A 333 -15.48 4.51 -20.66
N LEU A 334 -16.02 3.30 -20.61
CA LEU A 334 -16.25 2.59 -19.35
C LEU A 334 -14.92 2.22 -18.66
N SER A 335 -14.76 2.60 -17.39
CA SER A 335 -13.60 2.22 -16.59
C SER A 335 -13.74 0.77 -16.07
N LYS A 336 -12.68 0.24 -15.45
CA LYS A 336 -12.76 -1.08 -14.78
C LYS A 336 -13.74 -1.08 -13.61
N ASP A 337 -13.82 0.02 -12.87
CA ASP A 337 -14.70 0.16 -11.71
C ASP A 337 -16.17 0.32 -12.16
N GLY A 338 -16.41 1.02 -13.28
CA GLY A 338 -17.74 1.10 -13.88
C GLY A 338 -18.25 -0.26 -14.39
N ARG A 339 -17.39 -1.05 -15.04
CA ARG A 339 -17.74 -2.45 -15.43
C ARG A 339 -18.11 -3.29 -14.24
N LYS A 340 -17.30 -3.21 -13.20
CA LYS A 340 -17.55 -3.92 -11.95
C LYS A 340 -18.90 -3.52 -11.36
N TYR A 341 -19.21 -2.22 -11.31
CA TYR A 341 -20.50 -1.71 -10.84
C TYR A 341 -21.70 -2.25 -11.66
N LEU A 342 -21.59 -2.29 -12.99
CA LEU A 342 -22.67 -2.82 -13.84
C LEU A 342 -22.92 -4.32 -13.63
N ILE A 343 -21.85 -5.11 -13.47
CA ILE A 343 -21.94 -6.54 -13.11
C ILE A 343 -22.58 -6.69 -11.73
N GLU A 344 -22.13 -5.88 -10.78
CA GLU A 344 -22.58 -5.91 -9.40
C GLU A 344 -24.08 -5.61 -9.25
N ASN A 345 -24.61 -4.71 -10.07
CA ASN A 345 -26.02 -4.31 -10.00
C ASN A 345 -26.92 -5.02 -11.02
N ASN A 346 -26.43 -6.06 -11.72
CA ASN A 346 -27.15 -6.75 -12.80
C ASN A 346 -27.69 -5.79 -13.88
N LEU A 347 -26.94 -4.72 -14.17
CA LEU A 347 -27.31 -3.71 -15.18
C LEU A 347 -26.73 -4.03 -16.56
N LEU A 348 -25.94 -5.10 -16.69
CA LEU A 348 -25.57 -5.64 -17.99
C LEU A 348 -26.78 -6.35 -18.59
N SER A 349 -27.43 -5.72 -19.56
CA SER A 349 -28.36 -6.41 -20.45
C SER A 349 -27.57 -7.49 -21.21
N ASN A 350 -27.90 -8.76 -20.98
CA ASN A 350 -27.30 -9.90 -21.69
C ASN A 350 -27.75 -10.00 -23.16
N GLU A 351 -28.31 -8.95 -23.74
CA GLU A 351 -28.74 -8.93 -25.14
C GLU A 351 -27.99 -7.84 -25.90
N PRO A 352 -27.13 -8.21 -26.88
CA PRO A 352 -26.64 -7.24 -27.85
C PRO A 352 -27.82 -6.71 -28.65
N ALA A 353 -28.00 -5.39 -28.66
CA ALA A 353 -28.93 -4.69 -29.55
C ALA A 353 -28.44 -4.75 -31.01
#